data_AF-L9L7T8-F1
#
_entry.id   AF-L9L7T8-F1
#
_cell.length_a   1.000
_cell.length_b   1.000
_cell.length_c   1.000
_cell.angle_alpha   90.00
_cell.angle_beta   90.00
_cell.angle_gamma   90.00
#
_symmetry.space_group_name_H-M   'P 1'
#
loop_
_entity.id
_entity.type
_entity.pdbx_description
1 polymer ?
#
loop_
_entity_poly.entity_id
_entity_poly.type
_entity_poly.pdbx_seq_one_letter_code
_entity_poly.pdbx_strand_id
1 'polypeptide(L)'
;MDLPYYHGPLSKRDCETLLLKEGTDGNFLLRDSESLPGVLCLCVSYKNFVYTYRIFKEKQGYYKIQTTEGVPKQIFPNLKELISKFEKPDQGLVVQLSKPIKKTNPYLMWRSSKLELDSIYGVGLEYRTPVDNADSLDRGN
;
A
#
# COMPACT_ATOMS: atom_id res chain seq x y z
N MET A 1 4.87 -5.09 7.68
CA MET A 1 5.49 -4.36 6.55
C MET A 1 5.11 -2.92 6.70
N ASP A 2 6.09 -2.02 6.79
CA ASP A 2 5.84 -0.58 6.88
C ASP A 2 6.27 0.08 5.57
N LEU A 3 5.43 -0.04 4.55
CA LEU A 3 5.62 0.60 3.24
C LEU A 3 4.43 1.54 3.00
N PRO A 4 4.68 2.82 2.67
CA PRO A 4 3.60 3.79 2.55
C PRO A 4 2.65 3.50 1.37
N TYR A 5 3.09 2.73 0.38
CA TYR A 5 2.31 2.30 -0.78
C TYR A 5 1.76 0.87 -0.65
N TYR A 6 1.82 0.27 0.55
CA TYR A 6 1.16 -0.99 0.85
C TYR A 6 -0.21 -0.74 1.50
N HIS A 7 -1.27 -1.21 0.86
CA HIS A 7 -2.65 -0.95 1.27
C HIS A 7 -3.24 -2.07 2.14
N GLY A 8 -2.63 -3.25 2.17
CA GLY A 8 -3.20 -4.43 2.82
C GLY A 8 -4.34 -5.03 2.00
N PRO A 9 -5.45 -5.46 2.63
CA PRO A 9 -6.59 -6.09 1.94
C PRO A 9 -7.45 -5.06 1.20
N LEU A 10 -6.89 -4.47 0.14
CA LEU A 10 -7.59 -3.55 -0.75
C LEU A 10 -8.26 -4.33 -1.88
N SER A 11 -9.53 -4.02 -2.17
CA SER A 11 -10.25 -4.67 -3.26
C SER A 11 -9.67 -4.28 -4.62
N LYS A 12 -9.86 -5.14 -5.63
CA LYS A 12 -9.46 -4.81 -7.01
C LYS A 12 -10.11 -3.51 -7.50
N ARG A 13 -11.39 -3.31 -7.20
CA ARG A 13 -12.16 -2.13 -7.63
C ARG A 13 -11.64 -0.84 -6.99
N ASP A 14 -11.34 -0.87 -5.69
CA ASP A 14 -10.80 0.30 -5.00
C ASP A 14 -9.38 0.63 -5.48
N CYS A 15 -8.57 -0.41 -5.73
CA CYS A 15 -7.26 -0.26 -6.35
C CYS A 15 -7.32 0.45 -7.71
N GLU A 16 -8.24 0.02 -8.59
CA GLU A 16 -8.47 0.65 -9.89
C GLU A 16 -8.87 2.11 -9.75
N THR A 17 -9.80 2.40 -8.85
CA THR A 17 -10.24 3.78 -8.56
C THR A 17 -9.09 4.67 -8.11
N LEU A 18 -8.22 4.18 -7.23
CA LEU A 18 -7.07 4.93 -6.72
C LEU A 18 -6.02 5.18 -7.81
N LEU A 19 -5.68 4.15 -8.59
CA LEU A 19 -4.62 4.23 -9.60
C LEU A 19 -5.00 5.09 -10.81
N LEU A 20 -6.27 5.04 -11.21
CA LEU A 20 -6.77 5.74 -12.40
C LEU A 20 -7.26 7.16 -12.10
N LYS A 21 -7.30 7.58 -10.83
CA LYS A 21 -7.81 8.90 -10.41
C LYS A 21 -7.15 10.09 -11.13
N GLU A 22 -5.83 10.04 -11.31
CA GLU A 22 -5.05 11.13 -11.93
C GLU A 22 -4.84 10.93 -13.44
N GLY A 23 -5.17 9.75 -13.99
CA GLY A 23 -4.95 9.44 -15.41
C GLY A 23 -3.48 9.39 -15.85
N THR A 24 -2.53 9.31 -14.92
CA THR A 24 -1.10 9.26 -15.21
C THR A 24 -0.58 7.82 -15.23
N ASP A 25 0.22 7.49 -16.25
CA ASP A 25 0.86 6.18 -16.36
C ASP A 25 1.95 5.97 -15.31
N GLY A 26 2.11 4.72 -14.86
CA GLY A 26 3.13 4.33 -13.90
C GLY A 26 2.76 4.63 -12.45
N ASN A 27 1.53 5.07 -12.15
CA ASN A 27 1.02 5.03 -10.77
C ASN A 27 0.98 3.58 -10.30
N PHE A 28 1.39 3.33 -9.06
CA PHE A 28 1.41 1.97 -8.53
C PHE A 28 1.10 1.88 -7.04
N LEU A 29 0.68 0.69 -6.59
CA LEU A 29 0.55 0.33 -5.18
C LEU A 29 0.70 -1.18 -4.98
N LEU A 30 0.93 -1.57 -3.73
CA LEU A 30 0.91 -2.97 -3.28
C LEU A 30 -0.36 -3.25 -2.48
N ARG A 31 -0.95 -4.42 -2.70
CA ARG A 31 -2.11 -4.92 -1.93
C ARG A 31 -2.03 -6.43 -1.73
N ASP A 32 -2.87 -6.95 -0.84
CA ASP A 32 -3.09 -8.39 -0.72
C ASP A 32 -3.90 -8.92 -1.91
N SER A 33 -3.56 -10.13 -2.35
CA SER A 33 -4.33 -10.83 -3.37
C SER A 33 -5.65 -11.33 -2.79
N GLU A 34 -6.78 -10.89 -3.37
CA GLU A 34 -8.11 -11.35 -2.98
C GLU A 34 -8.33 -12.84 -3.24
N SER A 35 -7.70 -13.39 -4.28
CA SER A 35 -7.91 -14.78 -4.72
C SER A 35 -6.93 -15.78 -4.13
N LEU A 36 -5.79 -15.33 -3.61
CA LEU A 36 -4.69 -16.19 -3.18
C LEU A 36 -4.12 -15.70 -1.85
N PRO A 37 -4.43 -16.38 -0.73
CA PRO A 37 -3.89 -16.02 0.58
C PRO A 37 -2.36 -16.02 0.60
N GLY A 38 -1.77 -15.00 1.22
CA GLY A 38 -0.31 -14.86 1.35
C GLY A 38 0.42 -14.39 0.10
N VAL A 39 -0.29 -14.15 -1.01
CA VAL A 39 0.26 -13.57 -2.23
C VAL A 39 -0.01 -12.07 -2.25
N LEU A 40 1.01 -11.30 -2.63
CA LEU A 40 0.89 -9.85 -2.83
C LEU A 40 0.61 -9.54 -4.29
N CYS A 41 -0.02 -8.40 -4.54
CA CYS A 41 -0.27 -7.85 -5.85
C CYS A 41 0.44 -6.51 -6.01
N LEU A 42 1.31 -6.40 -7.01
CA LEU A 42 1.76 -5.12 -7.54
C LEU A 42 0.80 -4.68 -8.63
N CYS A 43 0.11 -3.58 -8.39
CA CYS A 43 -0.84 -3.00 -9.33
C CYS A 43 -0.24 -1.73 -9.93
N VAL A 44 -0.27 -1.61 -11.26
CA VAL A 44 0.32 -0.50 -12.03
C VAL A 44 -0.67 0.02 -13.05
N SER A 45 -0.83 1.33 -13.14
CA SER A 45 -1.64 1.98 -14.17
C SER A 45 -0.86 2.17 -15.47
N TYR A 46 -1.51 1.88 -16.59
CA TYR A 46 -0.97 2.18 -17.92
C TYR A 46 -2.11 2.27 -18.93
N LYS A 47 -2.14 3.35 -19.71
CA LYS A 47 -3.15 3.60 -20.76
C LYS A 47 -4.58 3.43 -20.25
N ASN A 48 -4.87 3.96 -19.06
CA ASN A 48 -6.17 3.87 -18.40
C ASN A 48 -6.61 2.45 -18.00
N PHE A 49 -5.69 1.49 -17.94
CA PHE A 49 -5.90 0.14 -17.41
C PHE A 49 -5.02 -0.12 -16.19
N VAL A 50 -5.44 -1.05 -15.33
CA VAL A 50 -4.61 -1.54 -14.22
C VAL A 50 -4.10 -2.94 -14.51
N TYR A 51 -2.77 -3.05 -14.54
CA TYR A 51 -2.05 -4.31 -14.68
C TYR A 51 -1.68 -4.83 -13.30
N THR A 52 -1.94 -6.11 -13.05
CA THR A 52 -1.68 -6.74 -11.75
C THR A 52 -0.65 -7.85 -11.90
N TYR A 53 0.44 -7.74 -11.14
CA TYR A 53 1.52 -8.72 -11.09
C TYR A 53 1.54 -9.38 -9.72
N ARG A 54 1.58 -10.72 -9.70
CA ARG A 54 1.60 -11.48 -8.44
C ARG A 54 3.02 -11.54 -7.89
N ILE A 55 3.16 -11.30 -6.60
CA ILE A 55 4.40 -11.40 -5.84
C ILE A 55 4.21 -12.49 -4.79
N PHE A 56 5.01 -13.54 -4.91
CA PHE A 56 5.05 -14.67 -3.99
C PHE A 56 6.13 -14.45 -2.96
N LYS A 57 5.81 -14.74 -1.69
CA LYS A 57 6.78 -14.78 -0.60
C LYS A 57 7.31 -16.21 -0.46
N GLU A 58 8.61 -16.38 -0.65
CA GLU A 58 9.29 -17.66 -0.50
C GLU A 58 9.61 -17.95 0.97
N LYS A 59 9.83 -19.24 1.29
CA LYS A 59 10.04 -19.71 2.69
C LYS A 59 11.24 -19.04 3.40
N GLN A 60 12.24 -18.60 2.63
CA GLN A 60 13.45 -17.96 3.15
C GLN A 60 13.32 -16.44 3.29
N GLY A 61 12.13 -15.86 3.10
CA GLY A 61 11.89 -14.42 3.23
C GLY A 61 12.11 -13.62 1.94
N TYR A 62 12.52 -14.27 0.86
CA TYR A 62 12.64 -13.66 -0.47
C TYR A 62 11.28 -13.46 -1.15
N TYR A 63 11.25 -12.59 -2.15
CA TYR A 63 10.08 -12.25 -2.95
C TYR A 63 10.34 -12.57 -4.41
N LYS A 64 9.33 -13.13 -5.06
CA LYS A 64 9.38 -13.48 -6.48
C LYS A 64 8.16 -12.92 -7.18
N ILE A 65 8.38 -12.15 -8.24
CA ILE A 65 7.31 -11.56 -9.03
C ILE A 65 7.09 -12.34 -10.32
N GLN A 66 5.82 -12.48 -10.70
CA GLN A 66 5.42 -13.06 -11.98
C GLN A 66 5.22 -11.93 -12.99
N THR A 67 6.24 -11.69 -13.81
CA THR A 67 6.26 -10.74 -14.94
C THR A 67 5.77 -11.40 -16.23
N THR A 68 5.83 -10.68 -17.35
CA THR A 68 5.54 -11.20 -18.68
C THR A 68 6.42 -12.40 -19.04
N GLU A 69 5.90 -13.28 -19.90
CA GLU A 69 6.62 -14.44 -20.42
C GLU A 69 7.90 -14.02 -21.15
N GLY A 70 8.96 -14.80 -21.02
CA GLY A 70 10.27 -14.53 -21.62
C GLY A 70 11.24 -13.71 -20.76
N VAL A 71 10.77 -13.07 -19.67
CA VAL A 71 11.67 -12.40 -18.71
C VAL A 71 12.15 -13.39 -17.65
N PRO A 72 13.46 -13.48 -17.36
CA PRO A 72 13.97 -14.35 -16.31
C PRO A 72 13.30 -14.06 -14.96
N LYS A 73 12.92 -15.14 -14.25
CA LYS A 73 12.32 -15.01 -12.92
C LYS A 73 13.34 -14.41 -11.97
N GLN A 74 13.02 -13.25 -11.40
CA GLN A 74 13.87 -12.55 -10.44
C GLN A 74 13.43 -12.84 -9.01
N ILE A 75 14.41 -12.91 -8.11
CA ILE A 75 14.22 -13.12 -6.68
C ILE A 75 14.83 -11.92 -5.96
N PHE A 76 14.10 -11.37 -5.00
CA PHE A 76 14.48 -10.16 -4.27
C PHE A 76 14.48 -10.42 -2.77
N PRO A 77 15.45 -9.90 -2.00
CA PRO A 77 15.49 -10.10 -0.55
C PRO A 77 14.40 -9.31 0.20
N ASN A 78 13.91 -8.22 -0.39
CA ASN A 78 12.83 -7.42 0.19
C ASN A 78 12.03 -6.69 -0.90
N LEU A 79 10.86 -6.19 -0.52
CA LEU A 79 9.98 -5.46 -1.45
C LEU A 79 10.55 -4.11 -1.91
N LYS A 80 11.41 -3.45 -1.12
CA LYS A 80 11.98 -2.15 -1.53
C LYS A 80 12.91 -2.32 -2.73
N GLU A 81 13.76 -3.35 -2.69
CA GLU A 81 14.64 -3.71 -3.82
C GLU A 81 13.85 -4.16 -5.05
N LEU A 82 12.78 -4.94 -4.83
CA LEU A 82 11.86 -5.30 -5.91
C LEU A 82 11.32 -4.04 -6.60
N ILE A 83 10.74 -3.10 -5.83
CA ILE A 83 10.19 -1.85 -6.40
C ILE A 83 11.27 -1.05 -7.11
N SER A 84 12.43 -0.84 -6.48
CA SER A 84 13.54 -0.07 -7.08
C SER A 84 14.04 -0.67 -8.40
N LYS A 85 14.00 -2.00 -8.54
CA LYS A 85 14.31 -2.65 -9.82
C LYS A 85 13.32 -2.25 -10.90
N PHE A 86 12.02 -2.29 -10.61
CA PHE A 86 10.94 -2.02 -11.57
C PHE A 86 10.64 -0.53 -11.82
N GLU A 87 11.25 0.38 -11.06
CA GLU A 87 11.31 1.81 -11.39
C GLU A 87 12.14 2.08 -12.65
N LYS A 88 12.99 1.13 -13.06
CA LYS A 88 13.77 1.21 -14.30
C LYS A 88 12.96 0.68 -15.49
N PRO A 89 13.19 1.19 -16.71
CA PRO A 89 12.53 0.69 -17.90
C PRO A 89 12.99 -0.74 -18.24
N ASP A 90 12.20 -1.42 -19.09
CA ASP A 90 12.53 -2.71 -19.71
C ASP A 90 12.78 -3.87 -18.72
N GLN A 91 12.09 -3.87 -17.58
CA GLN A 91 12.23 -4.93 -16.57
C GLN A 91 11.15 -6.02 -16.62
N GLY A 92 10.25 -6.00 -17.61
CA GLY A 92 9.16 -6.99 -17.74
C GLY A 92 7.81 -6.57 -17.16
N LEU A 93 7.64 -5.29 -16.82
CA LEU A 93 6.33 -4.68 -16.62
C LEU A 93 5.90 -3.97 -17.90
N VAL A 94 4.60 -3.69 -18.00
CA VAL A 94 4.01 -2.93 -19.11
C VAL A 94 4.53 -1.49 -19.18
N VAL A 95 4.85 -0.93 -18.02
CA VAL A 95 5.43 0.40 -17.82
C VAL A 95 6.29 0.37 -16.56
N GLN A 96 7.33 1.20 -16.52
CA GLN A 96 8.14 1.38 -15.32
C GLN A 96 7.30 2.00 -14.19
N LEU A 97 7.67 1.69 -12.94
CA LEU A 97 7.05 2.31 -11.78
C LEU A 97 7.48 3.78 -11.70
N SER A 98 6.50 4.68 -11.54
CA SER A 98 6.74 6.13 -11.53
C SER A 98 6.30 6.75 -10.21
N LYS A 99 5.03 6.63 -9.85
CA LYS A 99 4.46 7.31 -8.68
C LYS A 99 3.79 6.34 -7.70
N PRO A 100 4.27 6.26 -6.45
CA PRO A 100 3.61 5.44 -5.43
C PRO A 100 2.31 6.10 -4.94
N ILE A 101 1.20 5.36 -4.97
CA ILE A 101 -0.05 5.78 -4.33
C ILE A 101 0.00 5.37 -2.86
N LYS A 102 0.11 6.37 -1.99
CA LYS A 102 0.23 6.16 -0.55
C LYS A 102 -1.12 5.75 0.06
N LYS A 103 -1.08 4.85 1.03
CA LYS A 103 -2.24 4.53 1.87
C LYS A 103 -2.53 5.75 2.75
N THR A 104 -3.68 6.36 2.54
CA THR A 104 -4.14 7.41 3.46
C THR A 104 -4.55 6.77 4.77
N ASN A 105 -3.99 7.24 5.89
CA ASN A 105 -4.43 6.79 7.20
C ASN A 105 -5.78 7.46 7.50
N PRO A 106 -6.88 6.71 7.71
CA PRO A 106 -8.19 7.30 8.02
C PRO A 106 -8.17 8.17 9.28
N TYR A 107 -7.27 7.89 10.24
CA TYR A 107 -7.08 8.75 11.42
C TYR A 107 -6.51 10.14 11.06
N LEU A 108 -5.65 10.24 10.04
CA LEU A 108 -5.14 11.53 9.55
C LEU A 108 -6.21 12.27 8.74
N MET A 109 -7.08 11.55 8.02
CA MET A 109 -8.23 12.16 7.36
C MET A 109 -9.18 12.76 8.38
N TRP A 110 -9.57 12.02 9.42
CA TRP A 110 -10.44 12.54 10.47
C TRP A 110 -9.85 13.77 11.17
N ARG A 111 -8.53 13.78 11.46
CA ARG A 111 -7.87 14.96 12.04
C ARG A 111 -7.90 16.18 11.11
N SER A 112 -7.74 15.98 9.81
CA SER A 112 -7.77 17.08 8.84
C SER A 112 -9.20 17.63 8.67
N SER A 113 -10.19 16.75 8.57
CA SER A 113 -11.61 17.11 8.52
C SER A 113 -12.09 17.77 9.82
N LYS A 114 -11.53 17.37 10.98
CA LYS A 114 -11.84 17.97 12.27
C LYS A 114 -11.23 19.37 12.44
N LEU A 115 -10.03 19.63 11.93
CA LEU A 115 -9.45 20.99 11.92
C LEU A 115 -10.28 21.96 11.07
N GLU A 116 -10.85 21.50 9.95
CA GLU A 116 -11.80 22.29 9.16
C GLU A 116 -13.10 22.52 9.95
N LEU A 117 -13.66 21.50 10.61
CA LEU A 117 -14.87 21.65 11.43
C LEU A 117 -14.65 22.58 12.65
N ASP A 118 -13.52 22.44 13.34
CA ASP A 118 -13.17 23.25 14.51
C ASP A 118 -12.92 24.71 14.11
N SER A 119 -12.40 24.96 12.90
CA SER A 119 -12.28 26.32 12.33
C SER A 119 -13.64 26.93 11.94
N ILE A 120 -14.62 26.10 11.58
CA ILE A 120 -15.97 26.53 11.19
C ILE A 120 -16.88 26.77 12.41
N TYR A 121 -16.75 25.96 13.47
CA TYR A 121 -17.66 25.99 14.61
C TYR A 121 -17.09 26.59 15.90
N GLY A 122 -15.79 26.89 15.99
CA GLY A 122 -15.24 27.75 17.05
C GLY A 122 -15.59 27.30 18.49
N VAL A 123 -15.59 26.00 18.78
CA VAL A 123 -15.80 25.50 20.15
C VAL A 123 -14.59 24.70 20.59
N GLY A 124 -13.81 25.29 21.50
CA GLY A 124 -12.82 24.57 22.29
C GLY A 124 -13.52 23.59 23.23
N LEU A 125 -13.55 22.32 22.85
CA LEU A 125 -13.90 21.24 23.77
C LEU A 125 -12.63 20.43 24.05
N GLU A 126 -12.08 20.60 25.26
CA GLU A 126 -11.06 19.71 25.80
C GLU A 126 -11.65 18.30 25.96
N TYR A 127 -11.26 17.39 25.07
CA TYR A 127 -11.56 15.98 25.24
C TYR A 127 -10.27 15.20 25.49
N ARG A 128 -10.19 14.63 26.69
CA ARG A 128 -9.16 13.70 27.16
C ARG A 128 -8.88 12.61 26.12
N THR A 129 -7.61 12.42 25.80
CA THR A 129 -7.11 11.21 25.16
C THR A 129 -7.38 9.99 26.04
N PRO A 130 -7.85 8.85 25.51
CA PRO A 130 -7.77 7.58 26.21
C PRO A 130 -6.29 7.18 26.26
N VAL A 131 -5.63 7.48 27.38
CA VAL A 131 -4.31 6.95 27.71
C VAL A 131 -4.42 5.48 28.04
N ASP A 132 -3.41 4.76 27.58
CA ASP A 132 -3.12 3.34 27.70
C ASP A 132 -3.52 2.74 29.07
N ASN A 133 -4.50 1.82 29.07
CA ASN A 133 -4.72 0.89 30.17
C ASN A 133 -4.27 -0.50 29.74
N ALA A 134 -2.95 -0.69 29.76
CA ALA A 134 -2.34 -2.01 29.74
C ALA A 134 -1.01 -1.94 30.50
N ASP A 135 -1.07 -1.64 31.80
CA ASP A 135 -0.07 -2.15 32.73
C ASP A 135 -0.55 -2.05 34.18
N SER A 136 -0.17 -3.02 35.00
CA SER A 136 -0.37 -3.12 36.46
C SER A 136 -1.60 -3.90 36.95
N LEU A 137 -1.59 -5.22 36.77
CA LEU A 137 -2.06 -6.14 37.81
C LEU A 137 -0.88 -7.00 38.25
N ASP A 138 -0.05 -6.44 39.12
CA ASP A 138 0.78 -7.20 40.04
C ASP A 138 0.85 -6.48 41.39
N ARG A 139 0.91 -7.29 42.45
CA ARG A 139 0.87 -7.01 43.90
C ARG A 139 -0.51 -7.08 44.57
N GLY A 140 -0.65 -8.17 45.33
CA GLY A 140 -1.83 -8.50 46.13
C GLY A 140 -1.86 -7.91 47.53
N ASN A 141 -2.93 -8.26 48.23
CA ASN A 141 -2.96 -8.81 49.58
C ASN A 141 -4.37 -9.37 49.80
#